data_AF-A0A2E5F8G3-F1
#
_entry.id   AF-A0A2E5F8G3-F1
#
_cell.length_a   1.000
_cell.length_b   1.000
_cell.length_c   1.000
_cell.angle_alpha   90.00
_cell.angle_beta   90.00
_cell.angle_gamma   90.00
#
_symmetry.space_group_name_H-M   'P 1'
#
loop_
_entity.id
_entity.type
_entity.pdbx_description
1 polymer ?
#
loop_
_entity_poly.entity_id
_entity_poly.type
_entity_poly.pdbx_seq_one_letter_code
_entity_poly.pdbx_strand_id
1 'polypeptide(L)'
;MLGVILAIIASASWGASAVVARRGLLNMHPVAATWLSLITGCILLTPIVCFQYSGDIANLDWSSYAWFALMGLLNFPLGRLLNYTSVRLAGVTRATPILAIAPLFSVTIAIIFLGEQATGWLLAGTAAIVAGVILIVTDTSKTSS
;
A
#
# COMPACT_ATOMS: atom_id res chain seq x y z
N MET A 1 5.81 1.88 -22.90
CA MET A 1 4.65 2.81 -22.85
C MET A 1 3.46 2.25 -22.07
N LEU A 2 3.05 0.98 -22.27
CA LEU A 2 1.95 0.35 -21.51
C LEU A 2 2.13 0.43 -19.98
N GLY A 3 3.33 0.18 -19.45
CA GLY A 3 3.60 0.28 -18.01
C GLY A 3 3.41 1.68 -17.42
N VAL A 4 3.72 2.74 -18.17
CA VAL A 4 3.52 4.13 -17.73
C VAL A 4 2.03 4.46 -17.65
N ILE A 5 1.25 4.03 -18.64
CA ILE A 5 -0.21 4.21 -18.66
C ILE A 5 -0.86 3.47 -17.48
N LEU A 6 -0.47 2.22 -17.25
CA LEU A 6 -0.94 1.43 -16.11
C LEU A 6 -0.57 2.08 -14.78
N ALA A 7 0.64 2.63 -14.64
CA ALA A 7 1.08 3.33 -13.43
C ALA A 7 0.24 4.59 -13.16
N ILE A 8 -0.06 5.39 -14.20
CA ILE A 8 -0.92 6.57 -14.06
C ILE A 8 -2.32 6.17 -13.61
N ILE A 9 -2.94 5.18 -14.27
CA ILE A 9 -4.28 4.68 -13.91
C ILE A 9 -4.29 4.13 -12.47
N ALA A 10 -3.28 3.36 -12.09
CA ALA A 10 -3.15 2.84 -10.73
C ALA A 10 -3.04 3.97 -9.70
N SER A 11 -2.20 4.97 -9.95
CA SER A 11 -2.01 6.10 -9.04
C SER A 11 -3.29 6.93 -8.86
N ALA A 12 -4.03 7.18 -9.95
CA ALA A 12 -5.31 7.88 -9.91
C ALA A 12 -6.37 7.07 -9.15
N SER A 13 -6.43 5.77 -9.38
CA SER A 13 -7.36 4.86 -8.69
C SER A 13 -7.07 4.79 -7.19
N TRP A 14 -5.79 4.74 -6.81
CA TRP A 14 -5.37 4.77 -5.40
C TRP A 14 -5.71 6.09 -4.73
N GLY A 15 -5.46 7.22 -5.40
CA GLY A 15 -5.83 8.55 -4.91
C GLY A 15 -7.34 8.69 -4.69
N ALA A 16 -8.16 8.28 -5.67
CA ALA A 16 -9.61 8.29 -5.55
C ALA A 16 -10.10 7.37 -4.42
N SER A 17 -9.55 6.16 -4.32
CA SER A 17 -9.86 5.22 -3.24
C SER A 17 -9.59 5.81 -1.87
N ALA A 18 -8.46 6.51 -1.67
CA ALA A 18 -8.13 7.15 -0.40
C ALA A 18 -9.15 8.23 0.01
N VAL A 19 -9.65 9.02 -0.95
CA VAL A 19 -10.67 10.05 -0.70
C VAL A 19 -12.01 9.42 -0.33
N VAL A 20 -12.45 8.40 -1.08
CA VAL A 20 -13.69 7.67 -0.81
C VAL A 20 -13.60 6.93 0.54
N ALA A 21 -12.48 6.27 0.82
CA ALA A 21 -12.24 5.59 2.08
C ALA A 21 -12.28 6.56 3.25
N ARG A 22 -11.66 7.75 3.12
CA ARG A 22 -11.76 8.81 4.14
C ARG A 22 -13.21 9.18 4.40
N ARG A 23 -14.03 9.36 3.37
CA ARG A 23 -15.45 9.68 3.52
C ARG A 23 -16.25 8.55 4.18
N GLY A 24 -15.97 7.30 3.84
CA GLY A 24 -16.59 6.13 4.49
C GLY A 24 -16.23 6.01 5.98
N LEU A 25 -14.97 6.29 6.32
CA LEU A 25 -14.45 6.26 7.69
C LEU A 25 -14.99 7.40 8.59
N LEU A 26 -15.62 8.44 8.04
CA LEU A 26 -16.31 9.46 8.84
C LEU A 26 -17.54 8.90 9.57
N ASN A 27 -18.21 7.90 8.96
CA ASN A 27 -19.45 7.33 9.47
C ASN A 27 -19.27 5.89 10.03
N MET A 28 -18.05 5.33 9.95
CA MET A 28 -17.80 3.93 10.31
C MET A 28 -16.47 3.78 11.06
N HIS A 29 -16.43 2.85 12.02
CA HIS A 29 -15.20 2.51 12.73
C HIS A 29 -14.19 1.84 11.77
N PRO A 30 -12.87 2.15 11.83
CA PRO A 30 -11.88 1.62 10.88
C PRO A 30 -11.85 0.11 10.78
N VAL A 31 -12.06 -0.57 11.90
CA VAL A 31 -12.12 -2.03 11.96
C VAL A 31 -13.23 -2.55 11.04
N ALA A 32 -14.42 -1.94 11.09
CA ALA A 32 -15.55 -2.32 10.23
C ALA A 32 -15.24 -2.04 8.74
N ALA A 33 -14.60 -0.91 8.43
CA ALA A 33 -14.20 -0.59 7.06
C ALA A 33 -13.13 -1.56 6.52
N THR A 34 -12.17 -1.99 7.37
CA THR A 34 -11.18 -3.01 7.02
C THR A 34 -11.85 -4.35 6.76
N TRP A 35 -12.77 -4.78 7.63
CA TRP A 35 -13.56 -6.00 7.43
C TRP A 35 -14.35 -5.97 6.13
N LEU A 36 -15.04 -4.86 5.85
CA LEU A 36 -15.81 -4.71 4.61
C LEU A 36 -14.91 -4.79 3.38
N SER A 37 -13.74 -4.13 3.43
CA SER A 37 -12.74 -4.20 2.36
C SER A 37 -12.23 -5.63 2.14
N LEU A 38 -11.92 -6.36 3.21
CA LEU A 38 -11.48 -7.76 3.15
C LEU A 38 -12.55 -8.67 2.54
N ILE A 39 -13.81 -8.54 2.97
CA ILE A 39 -14.92 -9.33 2.45
C ILE A 39 -15.14 -9.03 0.97
N THR A 40 -15.17 -7.76 0.56
CA THR A 40 -15.34 -7.39 -0.84
C THR A 40 -14.20 -7.89 -1.72
N GLY A 41 -12.94 -7.80 -1.25
CA GLY A 41 -11.78 -8.31 -1.97
C GLY A 41 -11.82 -9.82 -2.13
N CYS A 42 -12.20 -10.55 -1.06
CA CYS A 42 -12.39 -11.99 -1.10
C CYS A 42 -13.45 -12.38 -2.14
N ILE A 43 -14.65 -11.82 -2.05
CA ILE A 43 -15.77 -12.15 -2.96
C ILE A 43 -15.42 -11.87 -4.43
N LEU A 44 -14.74 -10.75 -4.72
CA LEU A 44 -14.40 -10.38 -6.10
C LEU A 44 -13.26 -11.22 -6.67
N LEU A 45 -12.23 -11.53 -5.87
CA LEU A 45 -11.03 -12.20 -6.36
C LEU A 45 -11.16 -13.73 -6.36
N THR A 46 -11.86 -14.33 -5.39
CA THR A 46 -12.06 -15.79 -5.31
C THR A 46 -12.55 -16.43 -6.62
N PRO A 47 -13.60 -15.94 -7.30
CA PRO A 47 -14.05 -16.57 -8.54
C PRO A 47 -12.99 -16.46 -9.65
N ILE A 48 -12.32 -15.32 -9.80
CA ILE A 48 -11.26 -15.14 -10.81
C ILE A 48 -10.14 -16.15 -10.59
N VAL A 49 -9.71 -16.30 -9.34
CA VAL A 49 -8.64 -17.23 -8.93
C VAL A 49 -9.06 -18.68 -9.16
N CYS A 50 -10.28 -19.07 -8.76
CA CYS A 50 -10.78 -20.43 -8.92
C CYS A 50 -11.00 -20.84 -10.39
N PHE A 51 -11.48 -19.92 -11.25
CA PHE A 51 -11.80 -20.25 -12.64
C PHE A 51 -10.60 -20.14 -13.58
N GLN A 52 -9.67 -19.21 -13.33
CA GLN A 52 -8.62 -18.88 -14.28
C GLN A 52 -7.24 -19.38 -13.87
N TYR A 53 -7.01 -19.62 -12.58
CA TYR A 53 -5.69 -19.96 -12.02
C TYR A 53 -5.71 -21.21 -11.13
N SER A 54 -6.77 -22.03 -11.18
CA SER A 54 -6.90 -23.25 -10.37
C SER A 54 -5.77 -24.26 -10.57
N GLY A 55 -5.24 -24.37 -11.80
CA GLY A 55 -4.12 -25.27 -12.12
C GLY A 55 -2.78 -24.81 -11.52
N ASP A 56 -2.56 -23.50 -11.40
CA ASP A 56 -1.35 -22.96 -10.77
C ASP A 56 -1.40 -23.19 -9.27
N ILE A 57 -2.55 -22.94 -8.63
CA ILE A 57 -2.77 -23.10 -7.18
C ILE A 57 -2.51 -24.54 -6.73
N ALA A 58 -2.98 -25.52 -7.50
CA ALA A 58 -2.79 -26.94 -7.19
C ALA A 58 -1.32 -27.40 -7.24
N ASN A 59 -0.44 -26.67 -7.94
CA ASN A 59 0.98 -26.97 -8.05
C ASN A 59 1.86 -26.20 -7.06
N LEU A 60 1.29 -25.33 -6.20
CA LEU A 60 2.09 -24.63 -5.20
C LEU A 60 2.59 -25.57 -4.11
N ASP A 61 3.88 -25.41 -3.80
CA ASP A 61 4.51 -26.09 -2.67
C ASP A 61 3.98 -25.55 -1.32
N TRP A 62 3.97 -26.39 -0.28
CA TRP A 62 3.39 -26.06 1.03
C TRP A 62 4.07 -24.85 1.68
N SER A 63 5.37 -24.69 1.46
CA SER A 63 6.14 -23.52 1.91
C SER A 63 5.62 -22.21 1.30
N SER A 64 5.24 -22.23 0.03
CA SER A 64 4.72 -21.05 -0.66
C SER A 64 3.36 -20.63 -0.10
N TYR A 65 2.49 -21.59 0.25
CA TYR A 65 1.23 -21.30 0.94
C TYR A 65 1.45 -20.58 2.28
N ALA A 66 2.44 -21.00 3.06
CA ALA A 66 2.77 -20.35 4.33
C ALA A 66 3.25 -18.90 4.14
N TRP A 67 4.10 -18.66 3.13
CA TRP A 67 4.54 -17.30 2.77
C TRP A 67 3.39 -16.42 2.28
N PHE A 68 2.50 -16.94 1.44
CA PHE A 68 1.30 -16.21 0.99
C PHE A 68 0.36 -15.89 2.15
N ALA A 69 0.15 -16.83 3.08
CA ALA A 69 -0.66 -16.61 4.27
C ALA A 69 -0.05 -15.51 5.16
N LEU A 70 1.26 -15.55 5.40
CA LEU A 70 1.97 -14.55 6.19
C LEU A 70 1.92 -13.15 5.53
N MET A 71 2.19 -13.07 4.22
CA MET A 71 2.08 -11.83 3.46
C MET A 71 0.67 -11.28 3.46
N GLY A 72 -0.33 -12.13 3.23
CA GLY A 72 -1.75 -11.75 3.27
C GLY A 72 -2.14 -11.16 4.63
N LEU A 73 -1.70 -11.79 5.72
CA LEU A 73 -2.04 -11.39 7.09
C LEU A 73 -1.31 -10.11 7.54
N LEU A 74 -0.06 -9.92 7.13
CA LEU A 74 0.68 -8.69 7.44
C LEU A 74 0.23 -7.51 6.58
N ASN A 75 -0.01 -7.74 5.28
CA ASN A 75 -0.30 -6.66 4.34
C ASN A 75 -1.73 -6.13 4.49
N PHE A 76 -2.72 -7.03 4.49
CA PHE A 76 -4.12 -6.61 4.42
C PHE A 76 -4.73 -6.28 5.80
N PRO A 77 -4.89 -7.23 6.75
CA PRO A 77 -5.51 -6.90 8.02
C PRO A 77 -4.66 -5.94 8.85
N LEU A 78 -3.36 -6.21 9.02
CA LEU A 78 -2.50 -5.35 9.83
C LEU A 78 -2.23 -4.02 9.11
N GLY A 79 -1.64 -4.06 7.91
CA GLY A 79 -1.29 -2.87 7.14
C GLY A 79 -2.48 -1.95 6.85
N ARG A 80 -3.63 -2.51 6.44
CA ARG A 80 -4.80 -1.70 6.13
C ARG A 80 -5.50 -1.15 7.38
N LEU A 81 -5.52 -1.89 8.48
CA LEU A 81 -6.07 -1.38 9.74
C LEU A 81 -5.23 -0.23 10.29
N LEU A 82 -3.90 -0.35 10.28
CA LEU A 82 -3.02 0.76 10.66
C LEU A 82 -3.19 1.96 9.72
N ASN A 83 -3.32 1.73 8.41
CA ASN A 83 -3.55 2.79 7.43
C ASN A 83 -4.88 3.51 7.63
N TYR A 84 -5.99 2.79 7.77
CA TYR A 84 -7.29 3.40 8.02
C TYR A 84 -7.36 4.10 9.39
N THR A 85 -6.65 3.56 10.38
CA THR A 85 -6.53 4.17 11.70
C THR A 85 -5.73 5.48 11.64
N SER A 86 -4.62 5.53 10.90
CA SER A 86 -3.84 6.75 10.71
C SER A 86 -4.62 7.82 9.93
N VAL A 87 -5.36 7.41 8.89
CA VAL A 87 -6.25 8.30 8.12
C VAL A 87 -7.36 8.87 9.00
N ARG A 88 -7.95 8.08 9.90
CA ARG A 88 -8.99 8.56 10.83
C ARG A 88 -8.44 9.48 11.92
N LEU A 89 -7.31 9.15 12.54
CA LEU A 89 -6.73 9.91 13.66
C LEU A 89 -6.06 11.21 13.20
N ALA A 90 -5.26 11.15 12.14
CA ALA A 90 -4.42 12.26 11.70
C ALA A 90 -4.96 12.99 10.46
N GLY A 91 -5.98 12.43 9.81
CA GLY A 91 -6.47 12.90 8.52
C GLY A 91 -5.54 12.49 7.37
N VAL A 92 -6.08 12.44 6.15
CA VAL A 92 -5.32 12.09 4.94
C VAL A 92 -4.07 12.96 4.79
N THR A 93 -4.18 14.25 5.09
CA THR A 93 -3.09 15.24 4.99
C THR A 93 -1.85 14.91 5.83
N ARG A 94 -2.00 14.27 6.99
CA ARG A 94 -0.85 13.87 7.83
C ARG A 94 -0.44 12.41 7.61
N ALA A 95 -1.38 11.55 7.23
CA ALA A 95 -1.11 10.15 6.94
C ALA A 95 -0.30 9.97 5.63
N THR A 96 -0.55 10.80 4.62
CA THR A 96 0.17 10.75 3.34
C THR A 96 1.68 10.97 3.48
N PRO A 97 2.21 11.96 4.23
CA PRO A 97 3.64 12.09 4.50
C PRO A 97 4.25 10.81 5.06
N ILE A 98 3.61 10.23 6.08
CA ILE A 98 4.12 9.06 6.82
C ILE A 98 4.23 7.86 5.89
N LEU A 99 3.23 7.63 5.05
CA LEU A 99 3.25 6.57 4.05
C LEU A 99 4.30 6.83 2.97
N ALA A 100 4.58 8.09 2.66
CA ALA A 100 5.55 8.45 1.64
C ALA A 100 7.01 8.22 2.08
N ILE A 101 7.27 7.96 3.36
CA ILE A 101 8.58 7.49 3.89
C ILE A 101 8.73 5.96 3.74
N ALA A 102 7.69 5.23 3.31
CA ALA A 102 7.77 3.78 3.11
C ALA A 102 8.93 3.31 2.20
N PRO A 103 9.31 4.02 1.11
CA PRO A 103 10.46 3.65 0.28
C PRO A 103 11.79 3.64 1.05
N LEU A 104 11.98 4.58 1.99
CA LEU A 104 13.15 4.63 2.87
C LEU A 104 13.25 3.37 3.73
N PHE A 105 12.14 2.98 4.37
CA PHE A 105 12.08 1.73 5.14
C PHE A 105 12.27 0.50 4.26
N SER A 106 11.65 0.49 3.07
CA SER A 106 11.77 -0.61 2.10
C SER A 106 13.22 -0.83 1.69
N VAL A 107 13.95 0.23 1.33
CA VAL A 107 15.36 0.15 0.94
C VAL A 107 16.24 -0.28 2.12
N THR A 108 15.99 0.25 3.31
CA THR A 108 16.74 -0.13 4.52
C THR A 108 16.57 -1.62 4.82
N ILE A 109 15.33 -2.13 4.77
CA ILE A 109 15.05 -3.55 5.00
C ILE A 109 15.64 -4.40 3.88
N ALA A 110 15.55 -3.98 2.61
CA ALA A 110 16.13 -4.71 1.48
C ALA A 110 17.65 -4.87 1.62
N ILE A 111 18.38 -3.81 1.99
CA ILE A 111 19.83 -3.88 2.22
C ILE A 111 20.17 -4.84 3.36
N ILE A 112 19.42 -4.77 4.48
CA ILE A 112 19.71 -5.59 5.67
C ILE A 112 19.36 -7.06 5.48
N PHE A 113 18.16 -7.36 4.94
CA PHE A 113 17.65 -8.73 4.85
C PHE A 113 17.99 -9.41 3.53
N LEU A 114 17.98 -8.69 2.42
CA LEU A 114 18.23 -9.26 1.08
C LEU A 114 19.71 -9.17 0.70
N GLY A 115 20.50 -8.35 1.41
CA GLY A 115 21.93 -8.18 1.15
C GLY A 115 22.24 -7.45 -0.17
N GLU A 116 21.28 -6.69 -0.71
CA GLU A 116 21.52 -5.90 -1.93
C GLU A 116 22.63 -4.88 -1.72
N GLN A 117 23.59 -4.83 -2.66
CA GLN A 117 24.60 -3.78 -2.67
C GLN A 117 23.94 -2.44 -3.01
N ALA A 118 24.12 -1.44 -2.16
CA ALA A 118 23.57 -0.11 -2.36
C ALA A 118 24.22 0.56 -3.58
N THR A 119 23.68 0.32 -4.78
CA THR A 119 24.11 0.96 -6.02
C THR A 119 23.84 2.46 -5.94
N GLY A 120 24.75 3.30 -6.44
CA GLY A 120 24.57 4.77 -6.40
C GLY A 120 23.25 5.25 -7.00
N TRP A 121 22.71 4.52 -7.98
CA TRP A 121 21.38 4.78 -8.56
C TRP A 121 20.21 4.52 -7.61
N LEU A 122 20.29 3.49 -6.75
CA LEU A 122 19.27 3.19 -5.75
C LEU A 122 19.21 4.30 -4.69
N LEU A 123 20.38 4.74 -4.23
CA LEU A 123 20.50 5.88 -3.30
C LEU A 123 19.99 7.18 -3.93
N ALA A 124 20.34 7.47 -5.18
CA ALA A 124 19.85 8.65 -5.89
C ALA A 124 18.33 8.63 -6.09
N GLY A 125 17.76 7.48 -6.47
CA GLY A 125 16.32 7.31 -6.60
C GLY A 125 15.59 7.48 -5.26
N THR A 126 16.14 6.91 -4.18
CA THR A 126 15.58 7.06 -2.82
C THR A 126 15.63 8.52 -2.38
N ALA A 127 16.75 9.21 -2.59
CA ALA A 127 16.91 10.62 -2.26
C ALA A 127 15.93 11.52 -3.05
N ALA A 128 15.72 11.24 -4.34
CA ALA A 128 14.76 11.96 -5.17
C ALA A 128 13.32 11.77 -4.67
N ILE A 129 12.94 10.54 -4.28
CA ILE A 129 11.63 10.27 -3.67
C ILE A 129 11.48 11.07 -2.38
N VAL A 130 12.46 11.00 -1.47
CA VAL A 130 12.43 11.73 -0.20
C VAL A 130 12.31 13.24 -0.42
N ALA A 131 13.04 13.81 -1.38
CA ALA A 131 12.95 15.22 -1.73
C ALA A 131 11.55 15.60 -2.25
N GLY A 132 10.96 14.78 -3.13
CA GLY A 132 9.60 14.99 -3.62
C GLY A 132 8.56 14.95 -2.50
N VAL A 133 8.73 14.04 -1.53
CA VAL A 133 7.87 13.94 -0.36
C VAL A 133 7.98 15.19 0.52
N ILE A 134 9.19 15.64 0.84
CA ILE A 134 9.41 16.85 1.66
C ILE A 134 8.70 18.06 1.03
N LEU A 135 8.75 18.18 -0.30
CA LEU A 135 8.15 19.28 -1.04
C LEU A 135 6.61 19.27 -0.95
N ILE A 136 5.98 18.10 -1.10
CA ILE A 136 4.52 17.94 -0.96
C ILE A 136 4.06 18.29 0.47
N VAL A 137 4.83 17.85 1.47
CA VAL A 137 4.51 18.05 2.89
C VAL A 137 4.62 19.52 3.28
N THR A 138 5.66 20.22 2.81
CA THR A 138 5.83 21.65 3.10
C THR A 138 4.77 22.51 2.40
N ASP A 139 4.32 22.15 1.20
CA ASP A 139 3.24 22.89 0.50
C ASP A 139 1.90 22.79 1.23
N THR A 140 1.55 21.58 1.68
CA THR A 140 0.28 21.35 2.40
C THR A 140 0.23 22.06 3.76
N SER A 141 1.37 22.42 4.35
CA SER A 141 1.44 23.20 5.59
C SER A 141 1.05 24.67 5.42
N LYS A 142 1.15 25.22 4.20
CA LYS A 142 0.87 26.64 3.93
C LYS A 142 -0.60 26.96 3.65
N THR A 143 -1.40 25.95 3.30
CA THR A 143 -2.84 26.10 2.96
C THR A 143 -3.77 25.98 4.17
N SER A 144 -3.23 25.82 5.39
CA SER A 144 -3.97 25.71 6.65
C SER A 144 -3.84 26.94 7.56
N SER A 145 -3.27 28.06 7.08
CA SER A 145 -3.19 29.32 7.83
C SER A 145 -4.08 30.39 7.24
#